data_AF-A0A542HYW5-F1
#
_entry.id   AF-A0A542HYW5-F1
#
_cell.length_a   1.000
_cell.length_b   1.000
_cell.length_c   1.000
_cell.angle_alpha   90.00
_cell.angle_beta   90.00
_cell.angle_gamma   90.00
#
_symmetry.space_group_name_H-M   'P 1'
#
loop_
_entity.id
_entity.type
_entity.pdbx_description
1 polymer ?
#
loop_
_entity_poly.entity_id
_entity_poly.type
_entity_poly.pdbx_seq_one_letter_code
_entity_poly.pdbx_strand_id
1 'polypeptide(L)'
;MQVARELAAHGYPREAGPGVYDVHSPRVPSAEEAAELLRTGLRAIPAERLWVNPDCGLKTRGWPETRASLVNLVAAARAVREQLSAS
;
A
#
# COMPACT_ATOMS: atom_id res chain seq x y z
N MET A 1 7.05 2.88 -3.36
CA MET A 1 7.44 3.32 -2.00
C MET A 1 8.67 4.26 -1.98
N GLN A 2 8.77 5.23 -2.89
CA GLN A 2 9.98 6.07 -2.99
C GLN A 2 10.06 7.14 -1.89
N VAL A 3 8.93 7.73 -1.49
CA VAL A 3 8.88 8.86 -0.53
C VAL A 3 8.97 8.44 0.94
N ALA A 4 8.75 7.16 1.26
CA ALA A 4 8.64 6.70 2.66
C ALA A 4 9.93 6.98 3.47
N ARG A 5 11.10 6.80 2.86
CA ARG A 5 12.39 7.08 3.53
C ARG A 5 12.58 8.57 3.82
N GLU A 6 12.20 9.44 2.88
CA GLU A 6 12.31 10.88 3.05
C GLU A 6 11.38 11.40 4.17
N LEU A 7 10.16 10.86 4.25
CA LEU A 7 9.22 11.19 5.33
C LEU A 7 9.77 10.80 6.70
N ALA A 8 10.39 9.62 6.80
CA ALA A 8 11.04 9.16 8.02
C ALA A 8 12.24 10.04 8.39
N ALA A 9 13.12 10.35 7.42
CA ALA A 9 14.32 11.16 7.63
C ALA A 9 14.02 12.58 8.14
N HIS A 10 12.86 13.14 7.77
CA HIS A 10 12.43 14.48 8.19
C HIS A 10 11.44 14.46 9.37
N GLY A 11 11.18 13.29 9.98
CA GLY A 11 10.29 13.19 11.13
C GLY A 11 8.85 13.63 10.82
N TYR A 12 8.34 13.35 9.62
CA TYR A 12 7.02 13.79 9.20
C TYR A 12 5.94 13.35 10.22
N PRO A 13 5.15 14.27 10.80
CA PRO A 13 4.32 13.95 11.96
C PRO A 13 2.95 13.36 11.61
N ARG A 14 2.48 13.50 10.35
CA ARG A 14 1.12 13.11 9.94
C ARG A 14 1.08 11.75 9.25
N GLU A 15 -0.12 11.34 8.90
CA GLU A 15 -0.41 10.12 8.12
C GLU A 15 0.07 10.25 6.67
N ALA A 16 0.41 9.12 6.05
CA ALA A 16 0.80 9.05 4.65
C ALA A 16 0.41 7.71 4.02
N GLY A 17 0.05 7.74 2.74
CA GLY A 17 -0.28 6.56 1.94
C GLY A 17 0.50 6.52 0.63
N PRO A 18 1.79 6.15 0.65
CA PRO A 18 2.54 5.93 -0.59
C PRO A 18 1.89 4.75 -1.32
N GLY A 19 1.49 4.97 -2.57
CA GLY A 19 0.72 3.98 -3.31
C GLY A 19 1.44 2.62 -3.47
N VAL A 20 0.62 1.56 -3.45
CA VAL A 20 1.07 0.15 -3.54
C VAL A 20 0.52 -0.57 -4.77
N TYR A 21 -0.12 0.17 -5.67
CA TYR A 21 -0.66 -0.32 -6.93
C TYR A 21 -0.42 0.74 -8.00
N ASP A 22 0.47 0.40 -8.95
CA ASP A 22 0.68 1.18 -10.17
C ASP A 22 -0.56 1.09 -11.06
N VAL A 23 -1.40 2.11 -10.91
CA VAL A 23 -2.65 2.20 -11.67
C VAL A 23 -2.41 2.51 -13.14
N HIS A 24 -1.18 2.77 -13.62
CA HIS A 24 -0.89 2.99 -15.04
C HIS A 24 -0.56 1.71 -15.80
N SER A 25 -0.40 0.61 -15.08
CA SER A 25 -0.26 -0.73 -15.64
C SER A 25 -1.61 -1.46 -15.67
N PRO A 26 -1.92 -2.27 -16.71
CA PRO A 26 -3.08 -3.15 -16.71
C PRO A 26 -2.89 -4.40 -15.83
N ARG A 27 -1.69 -4.59 -15.27
CA ARG A 27 -1.35 -5.74 -14.44
C ARG A 27 -2.08 -5.68 -13.10
N VAL A 28 -2.70 -6.80 -12.71
CA VAL A 28 -3.23 -6.98 -11.36
C VAL A 28 -2.06 -7.34 -10.42
N PRO A 29 -1.74 -6.52 -9.40
CA PRO A 29 -0.72 -6.87 -8.42
C PRO A 29 -1.22 -8.01 -7.53
N SER A 30 -0.32 -8.88 -7.09
CA SER A 30 -0.66 -9.91 -6.11
C SER A 30 -0.82 -9.30 -4.71
N ALA A 31 -1.54 -10.00 -3.82
CA ALA A 31 -1.63 -9.59 -2.42
C ALA A 31 -0.26 -9.64 -1.72
N GLU A 32 0.62 -10.55 -2.13
CA GLU A 32 1.97 -10.68 -1.58
C GLU A 32 2.86 -9.49 -1.96
N GLU A 33 2.86 -9.10 -3.24
CA GLU A 33 3.58 -7.91 -3.72
C GLU A 33 3.13 -6.65 -2.97
N ALA A 34 1.81 -6.47 -2.80
CA ALA A 34 1.27 -5.35 -2.05
C ALA A 34 1.69 -5.41 -0.57
N ALA A 35 1.70 -6.59 0.05
CA ALA A 35 2.12 -6.76 1.44
C ALA A 35 3.61 -6.45 1.64
N GLU A 36 4.48 -6.82 0.71
CA GLU A 36 5.91 -6.46 0.74
C GLU A 36 6.15 -4.95 0.68
N LEU A 37 5.37 -4.24 -0.15
CA LEU A 37 5.40 -2.78 -0.21
C LEU A 37 4.91 -2.15 1.11
N LEU A 38 3.87 -2.70 1.73
CA LEU A 38 3.39 -2.25 3.03
C LEU A 38 4.43 -2.48 4.13
N ARG A 39 5.05 -3.65 4.20
CA ARG A 39 6.17 -3.92 5.13
C ARG A 39 7.34 -2.96 4.90
N THR A 40 7.57 -2.56 3.66
CA THR A 40 8.56 -1.52 3.34
C THR A 40 8.15 -0.15 3.87
N GLY A 41 6.87 0.22 3.75
CA GLY A 41 6.32 1.43 4.36
C GLY A 41 6.46 1.43 5.88
N LEU A 42 6.16 0.29 6.53
CA LEU A 42 6.23 0.15 7.99
C LEU A 42 7.64 0.31 8.59
N ARG A 43 8.69 0.13 7.79
CA ARG A 43 10.07 0.45 8.22
C ARG A 43 10.32 1.95 8.37
N ALA A 44 9.46 2.80 7.81
CA ALA A 44 9.64 4.24 7.74
C ALA A 44 8.48 5.03 8.40
N ILE A 45 7.26 4.52 8.31
CA ILE A 45 6.04 5.17 8.80
C ILE A 45 5.39 4.21 9.81
N PRO A 46 5.11 4.64 11.07
CA PRO A 46 4.39 3.84 12.05
C PRO A 46 3.05 3.34 11.53
N ALA A 47 2.61 2.17 12.03
CA ALA A 47 1.44 1.47 11.53
C ALA A 47 0.16 2.31 11.61
N GLU A 48 -0.01 3.07 12.69
CA GLU A 48 -1.13 3.96 12.92
C GLU A 48 -1.18 5.17 11.97
N ARG A 49 -0.10 5.42 11.22
CA ARG A 49 0.03 6.53 10.26
C ARG A 49 0.13 6.09 8.80
N LEU A 50 0.19 4.78 8.54
CA LEU A 50 0.36 4.25 7.18
C LEU A 50 -0.99 3.85 6.57
N TRP A 51 -1.35 4.52 5.47
CA TRP A 51 -2.53 4.17 4.67
C TRP A 51 -2.21 3.21 3.53
N VAL A 52 -3.21 2.43 3.12
CA VAL A 52 -3.15 1.52 1.98
C VAL A 52 -4.03 2.05 0.86
N ASN A 53 -3.44 2.44 -0.27
CA ASN A 53 -4.15 3.00 -1.41
C ASN A 53 -3.41 2.74 -2.74
N PRO A 54 -4.09 2.87 -3.88
CA PRO A 54 -3.44 2.91 -5.19
C PRO A 54 -2.60 4.18 -5.39
N ASP A 55 -1.78 4.21 -6.44
CA ASP A 55 -0.94 5.36 -6.81
C ASP A 55 -1.77 6.59 -7.21
N CYS A 56 -2.93 6.39 -7.85
CA CYS A 56 -3.81 7.47 -8.30
C CYS A 56 -5.26 6.98 -8.48
N GLY A 57 -6.11 7.82 -9.08
CA GLY A 57 -7.48 7.47 -9.45
C GLY A 57 -7.55 6.39 -10.53
N LEU A 58 -8.66 5.64 -10.52
CA LEU A 58 -8.84 4.43 -11.33
C LEU A 58 -9.60 4.66 -12.64
N LYS A 59 -9.82 5.92 -13.04
CA LYS A 59 -10.66 6.31 -14.20
C LYS A 59 -10.25 5.63 -15.52
N THR A 60 -8.97 5.29 -15.68
CA THR A 60 -8.45 4.72 -16.93
C THR A 60 -8.41 3.18 -16.91
N ARG A 61 -8.81 2.53 -15.81
CA ARG A 61 -8.82 1.07 -15.66
C ARG A 61 -10.22 0.49 -15.91
N GLY A 62 -10.26 -0.72 -16.41
CA GLY A 62 -11.45 -1.56 -16.50
C GLY A 62 -11.86 -2.15 -15.15
N TRP A 63 -13.12 -2.54 -15.06
CA TRP A 63 -13.70 -3.11 -13.84
C TRP A 63 -13.08 -4.44 -13.41
N PRO A 64 -12.81 -5.41 -14.32
CA PRO A 64 -12.24 -6.69 -13.91
C PRO A 64 -10.89 -6.54 -13.21
N GLU A 65 -9.94 -5.78 -13.79
CA GLU A 65 -8.64 -5.56 -13.17
C GLU A 65 -8.76 -4.69 -11.92
N THR A 66 -9.62 -3.67 -11.93
CA THR A 66 -9.81 -2.79 -10.76
C THR A 66 -10.29 -3.58 -9.54
N ARG A 67 -11.31 -4.41 -9.72
CA ARG A 67 -11.86 -5.23 -8.64
C ARG A 67 -10.82 -6.21 -8.11
N ALA A 68 -10.11 -6.90 -9.01
CA ALA A 68 -9.08 -7.85 -8.61
C ALA A 68 -7.93 -7.18 -7.83
N SER A 69 -7.42 -6.06 -8.33
CA SER A 69 -6.36 -5.29 -7.66
C SER A 69 -6.78 -4.81 -6.27
N LEU A 70 -7.99 -4.26 -6.15
CA LEU A 70 -8.50 -3.77 -4.85
C LEU A 70 -8.74 -4.90 -3.85
N VAL A 71 -9.24 -6.06 -4.29
CA VAL A 71 -9.37 -7.26 -3.44
C VAL A 71 -7.99 -7.67 -2.89
N ASN A 72 -6.97 -7.69 -3.75
CA ASN A 72 -5.61 -8.05 -3.35
C ASN A 72 -5.00 -7.03 -2.37
N LEU A 73 -5.21 -5.73 -2.59
CA LEU A 73 -4.77 -4.67 -1.68
C LEU A 73 -5.40 -4.80 -0.29
N VAL A 74 -6.70 -5.10 -0.22
CA VAL A 74 -7.40 -5.33 1.05
C VAL A 74 -6.91 -6.60 1.74
N ALA A 75 -6.67 -7.68 0.99
CA ALA A 75 -6.10 -8.92 1.52
C ALA A 75 -4.70 -8.69 2.10
N ALA A 76 -3.84 -7.97 1.40
CA ALA A 76 -2.52 -7.57 1.86
C ALA A 76 -2.59 -6.78 3.17
N ALA A 77 -3.47 -5.78 3.24
CA ALA A 77 -3.67 -4.98 4.45
C ALA A 77 -4.12 -5.82 5.65
N ARG A 78 -5.02 -6.80 5.43
CA ARG A 78 -5.46 -7.73 6.49
C ARG A 78 -4.32 -8.60 6.99
N ALA A 79 -3.56 -9.22 6.09
CA ALA A 79 -2.42 -10.05 6.46
C ALA A 79 -1.35 -9.29 7.25
N VAL A 80 -1.04 -8.05 6.84
CA VAL A 80 -0.08 -7.20 7.57
C VAL A 80 -0.61 -6.80 8.95
N ARG A 81 -1.91 -6.49 9.09
CA ARG A 81 -2.52 -6.17 10.39
C ARG A 81 -2.47 -7.35 11.36
N GLU A 82 -2.73 -8.56 10.87
CA GLU A 82 -2.65 -9.78 11.68
C GLU A 82 -1.23 -9.99 12.24
N GLN A 83 -0.20 -9.79 11.40
CA GLN A 83 1.21 -9.85 11.82
C GLN A 83 1.54 -8.84 12.94
N LEU A 84 0.99 -7.63 12.84
CA LEU A 84 1.19 -6.58 13.85
C LEU A 84 0.45 -6.85 15.17
N SER A 85 -0.70 -7.53 15.13
CA SER A 85 -1.44 -7.92 16.34
C SER A 85 -0.85 -9.12 17.08
N ALA A 86 -0.06 -9.94 16.38
CA ALA A 86 0.60 -11.12 16.93
C ALA A 86 1.99 -10.82 17.54
N SER A 87 2.44 -9.55 17.46
CA SER A 87 3.74 -9.07 17.97
C SER A 87 3.54 -8.18 19.20
#